data_AF-A0A484GV18-F1
#
_entry.id   AF-A0A484GV18-F1
#
_cell.length_a   1.000
_cell.length_b   1.000
_cell.length_c   1.000
_cell.angle_alpha   90.00
_cell.angle_beta   90.00
_cell.angle_gamma   90.00
#
_symmetry.space_group_name_H-M   'P 1'
#
loop_
_entity.id
_entity.type
_entity.pdbx_description
1 polymer ?
#
loop_
_entity_poly.entity_id
_entity_poly.type
_entity_poly.pdbx_seq_one_letter_code
_entity_poly.pdbx_strand_id
1 'polypeptide(L)' 'ISKKFLPGMAYGYYYPKMILPVQDGLNFMKQNQKTFDVITNSSKIYGPRAFLKFLLTSSLSTLHPDGIFCCQDECQLL' A
#
# COMPACT_ATOMS: atom_id res chain seq x y z
N ILE A 1 -8.40 -16.75 -4.20
CA ILE A 1 -7.51 -17.51 -5.12
C ILE A 1 -6.16 -17.79 -4.46
N SER A 2 -5.38 -16.77 -4.08
CA SER A 2 -4.04 -16.97 -3.48
C SER A 2 -4.03 -17.84 -2.23
N LYS A 3 -4.99 -17.67 -1.30
CA LYS A 3 -5.12 -18.54 -0.12
C LYS A 3 -5.34 -20.03 -0.44
N LYS A 4 -5.95 -20.34 -1.60
CA LYS A 4 -6.27 -21.72 -2.02
C LYS A 4 -5.10 -22.38 -2.75
N PHE A 5 -4.44 -21.65 -3.64
CA PHE A 5 -3.44 -22.22 -4.55
C PHE A 5 -1.99 -21.92 -4.16
N LEU A 6 -1.76 -20.94 -3.28
CA LEU A 6 -0.44 -20.51 -2.82
C LEU A 6 -0.37 -20.49 -1.28
N PRO A 7 -0.66 -21.62 -0.60
CA PRO A 7 -0.81 -21.66 0.86
C PRO A 7 0.47 -21.25 1.61
N GLY A 8 1.65 -21.57 1.09
CA GLY A 8 2.94 -21.17 1.70
C GLY A 8 3.16 -19.65 1.73
N MET A 9 2.74 -18.94 0.68
CA MET A 9 2.79 -17.46 0.65
C MET A 9 1.62 -16.83 1.41
N ALA A 10 0.49 -17.53 1.52
CA ALA A 10 -0.71 -17.04 2.18
C ALA A 10 -0.66 -17.13 3.71
N TYR A 11 0.38 -17.74 4.29
CA TYR A 11 0.47 -17.96 5.74
C TYR A 11 0.35 -16.67 6.55
N GLY A 12 0.87 -15.55 6.04
CA GLY A 12 0.77 -14.23 6.68
C GLY A 12 -0.67 -13.76 6.92
N TYR A 13 -1.65 -14.23 6.13
CA TYR A 13 -3.06 -13.87 6.33
C TYR A 13 -3.68 -14.45 7.61
N TYR A 14 -3.02 -15.39 8.29
CA TYR A 14 -3.53 -16.02 9.51
C TYR A 14 -2.84 -15.50 10.77
N TYR A 15 -1.91 -14.54 10.65
CA TYR A 15 -1.20 -13.96 11.79
C TYR A 15 -2.15 -13.07 12.62
N PRO A 16 -2.15 -13.13 13.97
CA PRO A 16 -3.15 -12.46 14.81
C PRO A 16 -3.15 -10.93 14.71
N LYS A 17 -2.04 -10.31 14.31
CA LYS A 17 -1.97 -8.85 14.09
C LYS A 17 -2.34 -8.44 12.66
N MET A 18 -2.60 -9.39 11.76
CA MET A 18 -2.92 -9.12 10.37
C MET A 18 -4.38 -8.67 10.26
N ILE A 19 -4.57 -7.46 9.74
CA ILE A 19 -5.89 -6.93 9.40
C ILE A 19 -5.92 -6.76 7.88
N LEU A 20 -6.91 -7.35 7.22
CA LEU A 20 -7.11 -7.25 5.76
C LEU A 20 -8.41 -6.52 5.45
N PRO A 21 -8.40 -5.17 5.37
CA PRO A 21 -9.56 -4.40 4.93
C PRO A 21 -9.84 -4.69 3.45
N VAL A 22 -11.03 -5.20 3.14
CA VAL A 22 -11.47 -5.38 1.74
C VAL A 22 -12.32 -4.18 1.35
N GLN A 23 -11.64 -3.11 0.95
CA GLN A 23 -12.27 -1.84 0.57
C GLN A 23 -11.41 -1.04 -0.42
N ASP A 24 -11.93 0.10 -0.87
CA ASP A 24 -11.17 1.06 -1.67
C ASP A 24 -10.00 1.65 -0.86
N GLY A 25 -8.78 1.50 -1.39
CA GLY A 25 -7.56 1.91 -0.71
C GLY A 25 -7.40 3.42 -0.57
N LEU A 26 -7.93 4.22 -1.50
CA LEU A 26 -7.88 5.68 -1.43
C LEU A 26 -8.79 6.20 -0.32
N ASN A 27 -9.99 5.63 -0.20
CA ASN A 27 -10.92 5.96 0.89
C ASN A 27 -10.36 5.50 2.25
N PHE A 28 -9.74 4.31 2.29
CA PHE A 28 -9.05 3.85 3.50
C PHE A 28 -7.97 4.85 3.93
N MET A 29 -7.15 5.33 2.99
CA MET A 29 -6.12 6.31 3.30
C MET A 29 -6.71 7.62 3.84
N LYS A 30 -7.75 8.17 3.21
CA LYS A 30 -8.37 9.43 3.68
C LYS A 30 -8.87 9.37 5.13
N GLN A 31 -9.30 8.20 5.59
CA GLN A 31 -9.81 7.97 6.94
C GLN A 31 -8.71 7.76 7.98
N ASN A 32 -7.47 7.48 7.56
CA ASN A 32 -6.37 7.04 8.43
C ASN A 32 -5.15 7.98 8.34
N GLN A 33 -5.38 9.28 8.57
CA GLN A 33 -4.32 10.30 8.48
C GLN A 33 -3.31 10.22 9.64
N LYS A 34 -2.02 10.33 9.32
CA LYS A 34 -0.91 10.29 10.29
C LYS A 34 -0.92 9.07 11.24
N THR A 35 -1.39 7.93 10.74
CA THR A 35 -1.62 6.73 11.56
C THR A 35 -0.55 5.65 11.37
N PHE A 36 0.12 5.61 10.22
CA PHE A 36 1.03 4.53 9.88
C PHE A 36 2.49 4.98 9.99
N ASP A 37 3.31 4.17 10.66
CA ASP A 37 4.75 4.38 10.76
C ASP A 37 5.47 4.00 9.45
N VAL A 38 4.98 2.98 8.75
CA VAL A 38 5.59 2.51 7.50
C VAL A 38 4.50 2.20 6.48
N ILE A 39 4.66 2.72 5.26
CA ILE A 39 3.78 2.43 4.12
C ILE A 39 4.64 1.86 2.99
N THR A 40 4.20 0.72 2.44
CA THR A 40 4.81 0.11 1.24
C THR A 40 3.76 0.01 0.14
N ASN A 41 4.03 0.62 -1.02
CA ASN A 41 3.15 0.57 -2.19
C ASN A 41 3.78 -0.29 -3.30
N SER A 42 3.08 -1.34 -3.77
CA SER A 42 3.56 -2.26 -4.80
C SER A 42 2.86 -2.10 -6.15
N SER A 43 2.12 -0.99 -6.34
CA SER A 43 1.32 -0.80 -7.54
C SER A 43 2.22 -0.45 -8.73
N LYS A 44 2.23 -1.26 -9.80
CA LYS A 44 2.76 -0.82 -11.11
C LYS A 44 1.89 0.33 -11.60
N ILE A 45 2.48 1.52 -11.75
CA ILE A 45 1.69 2.72 -11.94
C ILE A 45 1.51 3.02 -13.43
N TYR A 46 0.57 2.33 -14.06
CA TYR A 46 0.08 2.73 -15.38
C TYR A 46 -1.07 3.72 -15.21
N GLY A 47 -0.81 5.00 -15.45
CA GLY A 47 -1.83 6.03 -15.37
C GLY A 47 -1.31 7.44 -15.61
N PRO A 48 -2.21 8.43 -15.76
CA PRO A 48 -1.82 9.82 -15.95
C PRO A 48 -0.95 10.32 -14.78
N ARG A 49 0.03 11.19 -15.06
CA ARG A 49 0.90 11.81 -14.05
C ARG A 49 0.14 12.48 -12.89
N ALA A 50 -1.09 12.93 -13.15
CA ALA A 50 -1.98 13.49 -12.14
C ALA A 50 -2.43 12.44 -11.09
N PHE A 51 -2.71 11.21 -11.52
CA PHE A 51 -3.12 10.12 -10.62
C PHE A 51 -1.95 9.67 -9.73
N LEU A 52 -0.75 9.61 -10.30
CA LEU A 52 0.52 9.39 -9.59
C LEU A 52 0.72 10.37 -8.45
N LYS A 53 0.61 11.67 -8.75
CA LYS A 53 0.77 12.73 -7.75
C LYS A 53 -0.29 12.61 -6.66
N PHE A 54 -1.53 12.32 -7.02
CA PHE A 54 -2.63 12.14 -6.08
C PHE A 54 -2.42 10.96 -5.12
N LEU A 55 -1.97 9.82 -5.63
CA LEU A 55 -1.63 8.64 -4.83
C LEU A 55 -0.49 8.92 -3.85
N LEU A 56 0.58 9.57 -4.33
CA LEU A 56 1.71 9.94 -3.48
C LEU A 56 1.27 10.88 -2.36
N THR A 57 0.52 11.95 -2.68
CA THR A 57 0.05 12.90 -1.67
C THR A 57 -0.87 12.26 -0.64
N SER A 58 -1.73 11.33 -1.07
CA SER A 58 -2.63 10.62 -0.16
C SER A 58 -1.83 9.70 0.77
N SER A 59 -0.86 8.97 0.23
CA SER A 59 0.01 8.08 1.02
C SER A 59 0.84 8.85 2.04
N LEU A 60 1.40 10.00 1.65
CA LEU A 60 2.16 10.86 2.56
C LEU A 60 1.29 11.45 3.67
N SER A 61 0.01 11.75 3.41
CA SER A 61 -0.91 12.23 4.46
C SER A 61 -1.28 11.18 5.50
N THR A 62 -1.22 9.89 5.13
CA THR A 62 -1.49 8.79 6.05
C THR A 62 -0.31 8.41 6.92
N LEU A 63 0.88 8.84 6.50
CA LEU A 63 2.12 8.56 7.18
C LEU A 63 2.23 9.43 8.44
N HIS A 64 2.67 8.81 9.53
CA HIS A 64 3.12 9.54 10.72
C HIS A 64 4.25 10.52 10.32
N PRO A 65 4.41 11.69 11.00
CA PRO A 65 5.45 12.67 10.66
C PRO A 65 6.87 12.08 10.56
N ASP A 66 7.19 11.09 11.39
CA ASP A 66 8.47 10.38 11.41
C ASP A 66 8.45 9.06 10.63
N GLY A 67 7.37 8.82 9.88
CA GLY A 67 7.18 7.56 9.19
C GLY A 67 7.99 7.43 7.90
N ILE A 68 8.06 6.21 7.39
CA ILE A 68 8.82 5.85 6.20
C ILE A 68 7.87 5.43 5.07
N PHE A 69 8.00 6.08 3.93
CA PHE A 69 7.31 5.69 2.70
C PHE A 69 8.26 4.95 1.76
N CYS A 70 7.88 3.74 1.36
CA CYS A 70 8.58 2.94 0.36
C CYS A 70 7.62 2.60 -0.79
N CYS A 71 8.09 2.71 -2.03
CA CYS A 71 7.30 2.38 -3.21
C CYS A 71 8.11 1.50 -4.15
N GLN A 72 7.47 0.49 -4.71
CA GLN A 72 7.99 -0.18 -5.89
C GLN A 72 7.98 0.83 -7.04
N ASP A 73 9.13 0.98 -7.68
CA ASP A 73 9.27 1.73 -8.92
C ASP A 73 9.65 0.78 -10.07
N GLU A 74 9.71 1.31 -11.28
CA GLU A 74 10.13 0.55 -12.45
C GLU A 74 11.65 0.26 -12.41
N CYS A 75 12.06 -0.67 -13.27
CA CYS A 75 13.46 -1.03 -13.41
C CYS A 75 14.24 0.14 -14.03
N GLN A 76 15.37 0.52 -13.44
CA GLN A 76 16.24 1.59 -13.99
C GLN A 76 16.84 1.26 -15.37
N LEU A 77 16.88 -0.03 -15.74
CA LEU A 77 17.48 -0.54 -16.97
C LEU A 77 16.46 -0.83 -18.07
N LEU A 78 15.15 -0.71 -17.79
CA LEU A 78 14.07 -0.83 -18.77
C LEU A 78 13.63 0.56 -19.21
#